data_AF-A0AAJ2NZZ9-F1
#
_entry.id   AF-A0AAJ2NZZ9-F1
#
_cell.length_a   1.000
_cell.length_b   1.000
_cell.length_c   1.000
_cell.angle_alpha   90.00
_cell.angle_beta   90.00
_cell.angle_gamma   90.00
#
_symmetry.space_group_name_H-M   'P 1'
#
loop_
_entity.id
_entity.type
_entity.pdbx_description
1 polymer ?
#
loop_
_entity_poly.entity_id
_entity_poly.type
_entity_poly.pdbx_seq_one_letter_code
_entity_poly.pdbx_strand_id
1 'polypeptide(L)'
;MAQYELLIHARRAVIDDRIQQAAVTVDGGVISSVRTGSEARDIGLAGDHTIALGDDVVLMPGLVDPHVSTEDVAVGTRSAAQGGITSVIDYGTDGDPVAITPEDVDRWRQDVTGESTVDVGLWGAAVPGNLGGLGTLLDRGVFGVSAVAAGKGVAGAPTLGSVQVVAAAEEVAEAGGLFAVDAGVDDLPGLLEVCRRTGGRLHVRAVSDHEELPLLREARADGLAVTASTSPHMLALVSEVTHGGAAVARLDPPIRDAANRELLWEALRDGTIDAVASARLGLSVVWTEARRRGFDLADVAGWMATRTAGVVGLRDRGEIRVGLRADLAAVADDDAFVVLPGTRELGSADSVYAQRALAGVVRWTMRGGTVIDPRALALGTVLTRQTK
;
A
#
# COMPACT_ATOMS: atom_id res chain seq x y z
N MET A 1 15.97 -0.60 -36.33
CA MET A 1 15.40 -1.12 -35.08
C MET A 1 15.72 -0.12 -34.00
N ALA A 2 14.72 0.28 -33.19
CA ALA A 2 15.01 1.00 -31.96
C ALA A 2 15.57 -0.03 -30.97
N GLN A 3 16.73 0.26 -30.39
CA GLN A 3 17.40 -0.58 -29.40
C GLN A 3 17.08 -0.02 -28.02
N TYR A 4 16.55 -0.86 -27.15
CA TYR A 4 16.12 -0.52 -25.79
C TYR A 4 17.01 -1.27 -24.77
N GLU A 5 17.12 -0.80 -23.54
CA GLU A 5 17.87 -1.52 -22.51
C GLU A 5 17.14 -2.84 -22.13
N LEU A 6 15.82 -2.78 -21.94
CA LEU A 6 15.00 -3.93 -21.57
C LEU A 6 13.68 -3.95 -22.36
N LEU A 7 13.32 -5.14 -22.85
CA LEU A 7 12.03 -5.45 -23.47
C LEU A 7 11.31 -6.56 -22.68
N ILE A 8 10.08 -6.30 -22.25
CA ILE A 8 9.22 -7.26 -21.56
C ILE A 8 8.04 -7.62 -22.46
N HIS A 9 7.91 -8.89 -22.80
CA HIS A 9 6.74 -9.45 -23.49
C HIS A 9 5.83 -10.15 -22.50
N ALA A 10 4.56 -9.74 -22.46
CA ALA A 10 3.55 -10.34 -21.61
C ALA A 10 2.29 -10.63 -22.43
N ARG A 11 1.79 -11.88 -22.38
CA ARG A 11 0.46 -12.19 -22.93
C ARG A 11 -0.66 -11.58 -22.10
N ARG A 12 -0.39 -11.35 -20.81
CA ARG A 12 -1.30 -10.77 -19.83
C ARG A 12 -0.55 -9.69 -19.06
N ALA A 13 -0.95 -8.45 -19.24
CA ALA A 13 -0.43 -7.31 -18.50
C ALA A 13 -1.58 -6.38 -18.11
N VAL A 14 -1.50 -5.80 -16.92
CA VAL A 14 -2.43 -4.75 -16.48
C VAL A 14 -1.99 -3.43 -17.10
N ILE A 15 -2.68 -3.03 -18.17
CA ILE A 15 -2.48 -1.75 -18.89
C ILE A 15 -3.83 -1.09 -19.05
N ASP A 16 -3.97 0.20 -18.73
CA ASP A 16 -5.23 0.96 -18.82
C ASP A 16 -6.40 0.26 -18.11
N ASP A 17 -6.18 -0.14 -16.85
CA ASP A 17 -7.16 -0.80 -15.98
C ASP A 17 -7.79 -2.09 -16.55
N ARG A 18 -7.08 -2.78 -17.46
CA ARG A 18 -7.51 -4.08 -18.00
C ARG A 18 -6.35 -5.02 -18.26
N ILE A 19 -6.63 -6.32 -18.22
CA ILE A 19 -5.66 -7.35 -18.58
C ILE A 19 -5.65 -7.53 -20.10
N GLN A 20 -4.51 -7.27 -20.73
CA GLN A 20 -4.33 -7.39 -22.18
C GLN A 20 -2.90 -7.80 -22.55
N GLN A 21 -2.70 -8.27 -23.79
CA GLN A 21 -1.36 -8.54 -24.31
C GLN A 21 -0.57 -7.23 -24.43
N ALA A 22 0.68 -7.23 -23.98
CA ALA A 22 1.54 -6.05 -24.01
C ALA A 22 3.02 -6.35 -24.31
N ALA A 23 3.70 -5.38 -24.91
CA ALA A 23 5.15 -5.28 -25.00
C ALA A 23 5.58 -3.95 -24.36
N VAL A 24 6.40 -4.02 -23.31
CA VAL A 24 6.85 -2.87 -22.52
C VAL A 24 8.36 -2.73 -22.68
N THR A 25 8.83 -1.55 -23.06
CA THR A 25 10.27 -1.24 -23.09
C THR A 25 10.66 -0.33 -21.95
N VAL A 26 11.87 -0.52 -21.44
CA VAL A 26 12.42 0.25 -20.33
C VAL A 26 13.81 0.75 -20.72
N ASP A 27 14.08 2.03 -20.48
CA ASP A 27 15.39 2.67 -20.64
C ASP A 27 15.65 3.61 -19.46
N GLY A 28 16.86 3.58 -18.89
CA GLY A 28 17.22 4.41 -17.75
C GLY A 28 16.31 4.22 -16.54
N GLY A 29 15.71 3.02 -16.41
CA GLY A 29 14.73 2.69 -15.37
C GLY A 29 13.33 3.30 -15.55
N VAL A 30 13.03 3.85 -16.72
CA VAL A 30 11.73 4.46 -17.07
C VAL A 30 11.09 3.67 -18.21
N ILE A 31 9.77 3.52 -18.17
CA ILE A 31 8.99 2.90 -19.24
C ILE A 31 9.02 3.83 -20.47
N SER A 32 9.66 3.41 -21.55
CA SER A 32 9.87 4.22 -22.75
C SER A 32 8.82 3.96 -23.84
N SER A 33 8.18 2.80 -23.86
CA SER A 33 7.07 2.46 -24.75
C SER A 33 6.20 1.37 -24.14
N VAL A 34 4.89 1.44 -24.40
CA VAL A 34 3.91 0.40 -24.10
C VAL A 34 3.11 0.15 -25.36
N ARG A 35 3.18 -1.06 -25.91
CA ARG A 35 2.37 -1.50 -27.05
C ARG A 35 1.39 -2.57 -26.60
N THR A 36 0.14 -2.51 -27.06
CA THR A 36 -0.91 -3.44 -26.64
C THR A 36 -1.58 -4.15 -27.81
N GLY A 37 -2.31 -5.23 -27.53
CA GLY A 37 -3.11 -5.93 -28.55
C GLY A 37 -2.26 -6.48 -29.69
N SER A 38 -2.62 -6.16 -30.94
CA SER A 38 -1.87 -6.59 -32.12
C SER A 38 -0.50 -5.93 -32.22
N GLU A 39 -0.35 -4.69 -31.73
CA GLU A 39 0.93 -3.95 -31.77
C GLU A 39 1.96 -4.52 -30.80
N ALA A 40 1.52 -5.32 -29.82
CA ALA A 40 2.42 -6.03 -28.90
C ALA A 40 3.15 -7.23 -29.56
N ARG A 41 2.69 -7.68 -30.74
CA ARG A 41 3.26 -8.83 -31.47
C ARG A 41 4.42 -8.46 -32.40
N ASP A 42 4.79 -7.18 -32.45
CA ASP A 42 5.54 -6.63 -33.56
C ASP A 42 7.02 -7.01 -33.65
N ILE A 43 7.43 -7.20 -34.90
CA ILE A 43 8.76 -7.53 -35.40
C ILE A 43 9.57 -6.23 -35.47
N GLY A 44 10.64 -6.08 -34.68
CA GLY A 44 11.58 -4.94 -34.77
C GLY A 44 11.82 -4.15 -33.48
N LEU A 45 11.24 -4.57 -32.36
CA LEU A 45 11.73 -4.21 -31.03
C LEU A 45 12.88 -5.16 -30.67
N ALA A 46 14.03 -4.60 -30.31
CA ALA A 46 15.14 -5.36 -29.75
C ALA A 46 15.56 -4.67 -28.45
N GLY A 47 15.53 -5.41 -27.35
CA GLY A 47 16.15 -4.99 -26.09
C GLY A 47 17.54 -5.63 -25.96
N ASP A 48 18.48 -4.96 -25.30
CA ASP A 48 19.74 -5.59 -24.86
C ASP A 48 19.45 -6.81 -23.97
N HIS A 49 18.38 -6.70 -23.18
CA HIS A 49 17.78 -7.78 -22.44
C HIS A 49 16.30 -7.98 -22.80
N THR A 50 15.85 -9.22 -22.86
CA THR A 50 14.45 -9.56 -23.13
C THR A 50 13.90 -10.50 -22.05
N ILE A 51 12.77 -10.12 -21.46
CA ILE A 51 11.99 -10.97 -20.54
C ILE A 51 10.71 -11.38 -21.25
N ALA A 52 10.57 -12.67 -21.55
CA ALA A 52 9.33 -13.24 -22.07
C ALA A 52 8.57 -13.92 -20.93
N LEU A 53 7.44 -13.35 -20.54
CA LEU A 53 6.58 -13.91 -19.51
C LEU A 53 5.71 -15.04 -20.08
N GLY A 54 5.55 -16.10 -19.27
CA GLY A 54 4.67 -17.21 -19.56
C GLY A 54 3.19 -16.79 -19.58
N ASP A 55 2.35 -17.64 -20.17
CA ASP A 55 0.90 -17.38 -20.28
C ASP A 55 0.19 -17.41 -18.92
N ASP A 56 0.81 -18.07 -17.95
CA ASP A 56 0.43 -18.19 -16.54
C ASP A 56 0.84 -16.98 -15.69
N VAL A 57 1.56 -16.00 -16.27
CA VAL A 57 2.10 -14.85 -15.54
C VAL A 57 1.49 -13.54 -16.04
N VAL A 58 0.99 -12.74 -15.10
CA VAL A 58 0.48 -11.39 -15.32
C VAL A 58 1.54 -10.36 -14.93
N LEU A 59 1.86 -9.45 -15.86
CA LEU A 59 2.66 -8.26 -15.57
C LEU A 59 1.78 -7.19 -14.93
N MET A 60 2.14 -6.72 -13.75
CA MET A 60 1.42 -5.72 -12.97
C MET A 60 2.33 -4.51 -12.69
N PRO A 61 1.77 -3.31 -12.45
CA PRO A 61 2.52 -2.26 -11.80
C PRO A 61 3.03 -2.75 -10.43
N GLY A 62 4.21 -2.30 -10.05
CA GLY A 62 4.75 -2.55 -8.72
C GLY A 62 3.82 -1.98 -7.66
N LEU A 63 3.50 -2.77 -6.64
CA LEU A 63 2.55 -2.36 -5.62
C LEU A 63 3.15 -1.26 -4.73
N VAL A 64 2.27 -0.43 -4.16
CA VAL A 64 2.59 0.63 -3.20
C VAL A 64 1.86 0.33 -1.91
N ASP A 65 2.56 0.30 -0.79
CA ASP A 65 1.97 0.06 0.52
C ASP A 65 2.14 1.28 1.44
N PRO A 66 1.07 2.04 1.74
CA PRO A 66 1.14 3.24 2.54
C PRO A 66 1.09 2.91 4.04
N HIS A 67 0.98 1.63 4.40
CA HIS A 67 0.69 1.18 5.75
C HIS A 67 1.53 -0.06 6.09
N VAL A 68 2.85 0.14 6.20
CA VAL A 68 3.77 -0.86 6.75
C VAL A 68 4.35 -0.41 8.09
N SER A 69 4.28 -1.29 9.08
CA SER A 69 5.07 -1.25 10.30
C SER A 69 6.27 -2.14 10.11
N THR A 70 7.48 -1.57 10.21
CA THR A 70 8.71 -2.35 10.14
C THR A 70 9.47 -2.23 11.45
N GLU A 71 9.46 -3.29 12.26
CA GLU A 71 10.38 -3.39 13.40
C GLU A 71 11.85 -3.33 12.95
N ASP A 72 12.13 -3.92 11.78
CA ASP A 72 13.39 -3.87 11.05
C ASP A 72 13.09 -3.54 9.59
N VAL A 73 13.51 -2.35 9.14
CA VAL A 73 13.26 -1.84 7.79
C VAL A 73 13.90 -2.72 6.72
N ALA A 74 15.08 -3.29 6.97
CA ALA A 74 15.75 -4.17 6.00
C ALA A 74 14.94 -5.46 5.79
N VAL A 75 14.47 -6.06 6.89
CA VAL A 75 13.61 -7.26 6.84
C VAL A 75 12.25 -6.93 6.22
N GLY A 76 11.61 -5.85 6.67
CA GLY A 76 10.29 -5.43 6.20
C GLY A 76 10.27 -5.11 4.71
N THR A 77 11.23 -4.34 4.22
CA THR A 77 11.33 -3.97 2.80
C THR A 77 11.70 -5.15 1.91
N ARG A 78 12.53 -6.09 2.39
CA ARG A 78 12.79 -7.35 1.67
C ARG A 78 11.54 -8.21 1.58
N SER A 79 10.78 -8.29 2.66
CA SER A 79 9.48 -8.98 2.70
C SER A 79 8.49 -8.35 1.72
N ALA A 80 8.43 -7.01 1.69
CA ALA A 80 7.62 -6.26 0.74
C ALA A 80 7.98 -6.57 -0.72
N ALA A 81 9.28 -6.59 -1.06
CA ALA A 81 9.75 -6.97 -2.39
C ALA A 81 9.29 -8.37 -2.79
N GLN A 82 9.31 -9.34 -1.89
CA GLN A 82 8.82 -10.70 -2.17
C GLN A 82 7.30 -10.76 -2.39
N GLY A 83 6.57 -9.74 -1.96
CA GLY A 83 5.12 -9.58 -2.18
C GLY A 83 4.73 -8.76 -3.39
N GLY A 84 5.67 -8.36 -4.25
CA GLY A 84 5.38 -7.52 -5.43
C GLY A 84 5.36 -6.02 -5.13
N ILE A 85 5.67 -5.62 -3.90
CA ILE A 85 5.68 -4.22 -3.46
C ILE A 85 7.01 -3.59 -3.83
N THR A 86 6.97 -2.39 -4.40
CA THR A 86 8.14 -1.62 -4.84
C THR A 86 8.35 -0.35 -4.04
N SER A 87 7.33 0.07 -3.28
CA SER A 87 7.36 1.27 -2.45
C SER A 87 6.54 1.05 -1.19
N VAL A 88 7.07 1.42 -0.03
CA VAL A 88 6.34 1.42 1.24
C VAL A 88 6.42 2.80 1.88
N ILE A 89 5.41 3.20 2.64
CA ILE A 89 5.47 4.36 3.55
C ILE A 89 5.40 3.83 4.98
N ASP A 90 6.52 3.90 5.68
CA ASP A 90 6.71 3.40 7.03
C ASP A 90 6.09 4.36 8.05
N TYR A 91 5.53 3.82 9.13
CA TYR A 91 5.09 4.60 10.30
C TYR A 91 5.80 4.15 11.60
N GLY A 92 6.78 3.26 11.51
CA GLY A 92 7.61 2.80 12.61
C GLY A 92 7.27 1.39 13.08
N THR A 93 7.42 1.16 14.39
CA THR A 93 7.13 -0.11 15.04
C THR A 93 5.67 -0.15 15.50
N ASP A 94 5.06 -1.32 15.55
CA ASP A 94 3.70 -1.50 16.07
C ASP A 94 3.59 -0.94 17.49
N GLY A 95 2.87 0.18 17.62
CA GLY A 95 2.63 0.86 18.88
C GLY A 95 3.71 1.83 19.35
N ASP A 96 4.81 1.99 18.61
CA ASP A 96 5.88 2.95 18.91
C ASP A 96 6.25 3.78 17.66
N PRO A 97 5.64 4.97 17.47
CA PRO A 97 5.89 5.79 16.29
C PRO A 97 7.31 6.36 16.29
N VAL A 98 8.01 6.16 15.19
CA VAL A 98 9.44 6.50 15.07
C VAL A 98 9.71 7.95 14.67
N ALA A 99 8.68 8.78 14.47
CA ALA A 99 8.80 10.12 13.89
C ALA A 99 7.84 11.14 14.53
N ILE A 100 8.07 11.46 15.81
CA ILE A 100 7.26 12.44 16.57
C ILE A 100 7.93 13.83 16.67
N THR A 101 9.22 13.93 16.36
CA THR A 101 10.00 15.19 16.26
C THR A 101 10.79 15.27 14.95
N PRO A 102 11.21 16.48 14.50
CA PRO A 102 12.08 16.63 13.33
C PRO A 102 13.40 15.84 13.43
N GLU A 103 14.00 15.78 14.62
CA GLU A 103 15.23 15.04 14.88
C GLU A 103 15.02 13.53 14.72
N ASP A 104 13.83 13.01 15.05
CA ASP A 104 13.49 11.61 14.82
C ASP A 104 13.41 11.28 13.32
N VAL A 105 12.85 12.18 12.51
CA VAL A 105 12.82 12.03 11.04
C VAL A 105 14.24 11.98 10.48
N ASP A 106 15.11 12.89 10.94
CA ASP A 106 16.50 12.95 10.48
C ASP A 106 17.29 11.70 10.91
N ARG A 107 17.06 11.18 12.11
CA ARG A 107 17.64 9.92 12.59
C ARG A 107 17.17 8.72 11.78
N TRP A 108 15.85 8.55 11.60
CA TRP A 108 15.28 7.44 10.82
C TRP A 108 15.85 7.41 9.39
N ARG A 109 16.01 8.58 8.75
CA ARG A 109 16.62 8.64 7.41
C ARG A 109 18.05 8.13 7.38
N GLN A 110 18.84 8.47 8.39
CA GLN A 110 20.24 8.02 8.49
C GLN A 110 20.28 6.50 8.66
N ASP A 111 19.43 5.97 9.53
CA ASP A 111 19.39 4.54 9.85
C ASP A 111 18.90 3.68 8.67
N VAL A 112 17.98 4.20 7.85
CA VAL A 112 17.37 3.46 6.73
C VAL A 112 18.15 3.57 5.42
N THR A 113 18.98 4.61 5.26
CA THR A 113 19.73 4.83 4.02
C THR A 113 20.72 3.69 3.78
N GLY A 114 20.48 2.93 2.70
CA GLY A 114 21.31 1.78 2.33
C GLY A 114 20.85 0.45 2.91
N GLU A 115 19.80 0.43 3.72
CA GLU A 115 19.24 -0.79 4.33
C GLU A 115 17.96 -1.28 3.62
N SER A 116 17.23 -0.39 2.93
CA SER A 116 15.96 -0.74 2.29
C SER A 116 16.10 -1.48 0.96
N THR A 117 15.32 -2.54 0.77
CA THR A 117 15.28 -3.30 -0.51
C THR A 117 14.35 -2.64 -1.55
N VAL A 118 13.29 -1.99 -1.07
CA VAL A 118 12.32 -1.24 -1.87
C VAL A 118 12.36 0.25 -1.50
N ASP A 119 11.71 1.11 -2.28
CA ASP A 119 11.61 2.52 -1.87
C ASP A 119 10.81 2.67 -0.58
N VAL A 120 11.26 3.55 0.30
CA VAL A 120 10.69 3.71 1.64
C VAL A 120 10.50 5.19 1.98
N GLY A 121 9.26 5.59 2.22
CA GLY A 121 8.90 6.89 2.79
C GLY A 121 8.59 6.77 4.29
N LEU A 122 8.32 7.90 4.93
CA LEU A 122 8.00 7.96 6.36
C LEU A 122 6.75 8.80 6.61
N TRP A 123 5.88 8.35 7.50
CA TRP A 123 4.84 9.13 8.16
C TRP A 123 5.40 9.82 9.40
N GLY A 124 5.07 11.10 9.60
CA GLY A 124 5.16 11.70 10.93
C GLY A 124 4.00 11.21 11.80
N ALA A 125 4.11 11.31 13.12
CA ALA A 125 3.05 10.85 14.03
C ALA A 125 2.58 11.95 14.99
N ALA A 126 1.27 12.12 15.10
CA ALA A 126 0.63 12.94 16.11
C ALA A 126 0.33 12.09 17.35
N VAL A 127 0.87 12.51 18.50
CA VAL A 127 0.77 11.80 19.78
C VAL A 127 0.45 12.80 20.90
N PRO A 128 0.01 12.32 22.08
CA PRO A 128 -0.13 13.20 23.23
C PRO A 128 1.18 13.96 23.51
N GLY A 129 1.11 15.29 23.47
CA GLY A 129 2.23 16.17 23.83
C GLY A 129 3.00 16.82 22.67
N ASN A 130 2.72 16.47 21.41
CA ASN A 130 3.40 17.11 20.25
C ASN A 130 2.48 17.91 19.31
N LEU A 131 1.20 18.08 19.65
CA LEU A 131 0.29 18.97 18.92
C LEU A 131 0.76 20.43 19.01
N GLY A 132 0.52 21.20 17.96
CA GLY A 132 1.03 22.56 17.76
C GLY A 132 2.43 22.62 17.11
N GLY A 133 3.04 21.46 16.80
CA GLY A 133 4.33 21.36 16.10
C GLY A 133 4.36 20.38 14.92
N LEU A 134 3.24 19.78 14.52
CA LEU A 134 3.14 18.77 13.46
C LEU A 134 3.59 19.28 12.10
N GLY A 135 3.40 20.58 11.82
CA GLY A 135 3.89 21.22 10.59
C GLY A 135 5.41 21.05 10.39
N THR A 136 6.17 21.03 11.48
CA THR A 136 7.64 20.87 11.41
C THR A 136 8.07 19.48 10.93
N LEU A 137 7.24 18.45 11.13
CA LEU A 137 7.47 17.10 10.57
C LEU A 137 7.27 17.13 9.05
N LEU A 138 6.22 17.82 8.58
CA LEU A 138 5.91 17.99 7.16
C LEU A 138 7.01 18.77 6.42
N ASP A 139 7.63 19.76 7.08
CA ASP A 139 8.79 20.51 6.56
C ASP A 139 10.04 19.63 6.44
N ARG A 140 10.15 18.61 7.29
CA ARG A 140 11.18 17.57 7.12
C ARG A 140 10.85 16.59 6.01
N GLY A 141 9.67 16.65 5.38
CA GLY A 141 9.36 15.89 4.17
C GLY A 141 8.86 14.47 4.41
N VAL A 142 8.25 14.21 5.58
CA VAL A 142 7.34 13.06 5.76
C VAL A 142 6.15 13.15 4.79
N PHE A 143 5.55 12.01 4.45
CA PHE A 143 4.46 11.91 3.47
C PHE A 143 3.12 12.48 3.97
N GLY A 144 2.97 12.51 5.28
CA GLY A 144 1.88 13.14 6.00
C GLY A 144 2.05 12.89 7.49
N VAL A 145 1.01 13.15 8.27
CA VAL A 145 1.01 12.89 9.71
C VAL A 145 -0.08 11.87 10.02
N SER A 146 0.32 10.76 10.64
CA SER A 146 -0.57 9.71 11.11
C SER A 146 -1.02 9.95 12.55
N ALA A 147 -2.22 9.50 12.90
CA ALA A 147 -2.72 9.46 14.26
C ALA A 147 -3.52 8.18 14.51
N VAL A 148 -3.67 7.82 15.78
CA VAL A 148 -4.54 6.74 16.25
C VAL A 148 -5.54 7.32 17.25
N ALA A 149 -6.83 7.15 16.97
CA ALA A 149 -7.89 7.62 17.86
C ALA A 149 -8.00 6.73 19.11
N ALA A 150 -8.47 7.30 20.21
CA ALA A 150 -8.70 6.56 21.45
C ALA A 150 -9.67 5.38 21.21
N GLY A 151 -9.29 4.20 21.70
CA GLY A 151 -10.05 2.96 21.48
C GLY A 151 -9.64 2.19 20.21
N LYS A 152 -8.65 2.70 19.46
CA LYS A 152 -7.95 2.02 18.36
C LYS A 152 -6.47 1.83 18.72
N GLY A 153 -5.77 1.05 17.92
CA GLY A 153 -4.35 0.74 18.04
C GLY A 153 -4.05 -0.42 18.98
N VAL A 154 -2.79 -0.87 18.94
CA VAL A 154 -2.29 -1.89 19.86
C VAL A 154 -2.22 -1.34 21.29
N ALA A 155 -2.45 -2.21 22.28
CA ALA A 155 -2.43 -1.81 23.68
C ALA A 155 -1.08 -1.19 24.08
N GLY A 156 -1.12 0.00 24.68
CA GLY A 156 0.08 0.75 25.10
C GLY A 156 0.57 1.78 24.07
N ALA A 157 0.05 1.76 22.84
CA ALA A 157 0.37 2.78 21.85
C ALA A 157 -0.19 4.16 22.24
N PRO A 158 0.48 5.26 21.86
CA PRO A 158 -0.05 6.61 22.07
C PRO A 158 -1.32 6.81 21.22
N THR A 159 -2.40 7.25 21.88
CA THR A 159 -3.68 7.56 21.23
C THR A 159 -4.14 8.97 21.55
N LEU A 160 -4.94 9.55 20.65
CA LEU A 160 -5.53 10.88 20.80
C LEU A 160 -7.03 10.77 21.05
N GLY A 161 -7.56 11.52 22.01
CA GLY A 161 -9.01 11.67 22.16
C GLY A 161 -9.61 12.43 20.98
N SER A 162 -10.92 12.32 20.74
CA SER A 162 -11.57 12.89 19.53
C SER A 162 -11.31 14.39 19.33
N VAL A 163 -11.26 15.19 20.41
CA VAL A 163 -10.91 16.62 20.33
C VAL A 163 -9.48 16.84 19.85
N GLN A 164 -8.54 16.00 20.29
CA GLN A 164 -7.14 16.07 19.88
C GLN A 164 -6.94 15.57 18.44
N VAL A 165 -7.68 14.55 18.03
CA VAL A 165 -7.70 14.06 16.64
C VAL A 165 -8.15 15.16 15.68
N VAL A 166 -9.23 15.89 16.01
CA VAL A 166 -9.70 17.04 15.23
C VAL A 166 -8.65 18.16 15.21
N ALA A 167 -8.05 18.51 16.35
CA ALA A 167 -7.02 19.54 16.41
C ALA A 167 -5.78 19.19 15.57
N ALA A 168 -5.35 17.92 15.59
CA ALA A 168 -4.25 17.44 14.75
C ALA A 168 -4.59 17.52 13.25
N ALA A 169 -5.82 17.16 12.88
CA ALA A 169 -6.29 17.27 11.50
C ALA A 169 -6.32 18.72 11.00
N GLU A 170 -6.77 19.66 11.83
CA GLU A 170 -6.77 21.10 11.54
C GLU A 170 -5.34 21.61 11.29
N GLU A 171 -4.41 21.31 12.20
CA GLU A 171 -3.01 21.73 12.08
C GLU A 171 -2.33 21.18 10.81
N VAL A 172 -2.56 19.90 10.50
CA VAL A 172 -2.01 19.26 9.30
C VAL A 172 -2.63 19.83 8.03
N ALA A 173 -3.93 20.17 8.05
CA ALA A 173 -4.60 20.83 6.94
C ALA A 173 -4.03 22.25 6.70
N GLU A 174 -3.82 23.03 7.75
CA GLU A 174 -3.20 24.37 7.67
C GLU A 174 -1.79 24.33 7.08
N ALA A 175 -1.02 23.28 7.40
CA ALA A 175 0.30 23.05 6.83
C ALA A 175 0.28 22.43 5.40
N GLY A 176 -0.91 22.22 4.81
CA GLY A 176 -1.06 21.62 3.46
C GLY A 176 -0.67 20.14 3.39
N GLY A 177 -0.64 19.46 4.54
CA GLY A 177 -0.28 18.06 4.66
C GLY A 177 -1.38 17.09 4.24
N LEU A 178 -1.13 15.82 4.50
CA LEU A 178 -2.12 14.74 4.48
C LEU A 178 -2.24 14.23 5.91
N PHE A 179 -3.45 14.27 6.48
CA PHE A 179 -3.73 13.68 7.78
C PHE A 179 -4.24 12.26 7.58
N ALA A 180 -3.54 11.27 8.11
CA ALA A 180 -3.94 9.88 8.07
C ALA A 180 -4.35 9.40 9.46
N VAL A 181 -5.43 8.65 9.62
CA VAL A 181 -5.94 8.30 10.95
C VAL A 181 -6.57 6.92 11.01
N ASP A 182 -6.24 6.17 12.07
CA ASP A 182 -7.02 5.01 12.49
C ASP A 182 -8.13 5.53 13.42
N ALA A 183 -9.33 5.70 12.87
CA ALA A 183 -10.48 6.33 13.52
C ALA A 183 -11.67 5.37 13.62
N GLY A 184 -12.59 5.63 14.53
CA GLY A 184 -13.91 4.97 14.54
C GLY A 184 -14.99 5.86 13.93
N VAL A 185 -16.19 5.30 13.78
CA VAL A 185 -17.40 6.00 13.31
C VAL A 185 -17.63 7.31 14.07
N ASP A 186 -17.38 7.33 15.38
CA ASP A 186 -17.61 8.49 16.24
C ASP A 186 -16.65 9.66 15.98
N ASP A 187 -15.46 9.40 15.44
CA ASP A 187 -14.45 10.44 15.16
C ASP A 187 -14.64 11.07 13.77
N LEU A 188 -15.24 10.33 12.82
CA LEU A 188 -15.37 10.74 11.43
C LEU A 188 -16.14 12.06 11.25
N PRO A 189 -17.28 12.34 11.91
CA PRO A 189 -18.02 13.58 11.70
C PRO A 189 -17.17 14.85 11.94
N GLY A 190 -16.34 14.85 13.00
CA GLY A 190 -15.46 15.97 13.30
C GLY A 190 -14.37 16.15 12.25
N LEU A 191 -13.74 15.05 11.82
CA LEU A 191 -12.70 15.04 10.79
C LEU A 191 -13.23 15.49 9.42
N LEU A 192 -14.43 15.04 9.04
CA LEU A 192 -15.08 15.44 7.79
C LEU A 192 -15.43 16.93 7.80
N GLU A 193 -15.83 17.48 8.94
CA GLU A 193 -16.08 18.91 9.06
C GLU A 193 -14.80 19.75 8.92
N VAL A 194 -13.68 19.27 9.46
CA VAL A 194 -12.36 19.90 9.19
C VAL A 194 -12.07 19.93 7.70
N CYS A 195 -12.27 18.81 6.99
CA CYS A 195 -12.05 18.73 5.55
C CYS A 195 -12.97 19.69 4.78
N ARG A 196 -14.25 19.77 5.16
CA ARG A 196 -15.24 20.66 4.53
C ARG A 196 -14.88 22.14 4.71
N ARG A 197 -14.41 22.53 5.89
CA ARG A 197 -14.06 23.93 6.19
C ARG A 197 -12.72 24.36 5.59
N THR A 198 -11.75 23.46 5.55
CA THR A 198 -10.35 23.80 5.20
C THR A 198 -9.95 23.38 3.79
N GLY A 199 -10.66 22.43 3.18
CA GLY A 199 -10.19 21.72 1.98
C GLY A 199 -9.01 20.77 2.25
N GLY A 200 -8.70 20.50 3.53
CA GLY A 200 -7.64 19.61 3.96
C GLY A 200 -7.83 18.18 3.46
N ARG A 201 -6.71 17.45 3.34
CA ARG A 201 -6.71 16.06 2.88
C ARG A 201 -6.73 15.09 4.05
N LEU A 202 -7.65 14.13 4.01
CA LEU A 202 -7.82 13.09 5.01
C LEU A 202 -7.68 11.71 4.38
N HIS A 203 -6.96 10.82 5.06
CA HIS A 203 -6.93 9.39 4.75
C HIS A 203 -7.37 8.59 5.97
N VAL A 204 -8.54 7.93 5.89
CA VAL A 204 -9.03 7.03 6.93
C VAL A 204 -8.38 5.66 6.70
N ARG A 205 -7.50 5.27 7.61
CA ARG A 205 -6.78 3.99 7.56
C ARG A 205 -7.61 2.89 8.21
N ALA A 206 -7.36 1.66 7.76
CA ALA A 206 -7.88 0.44 8.36
C ALA A 206 -9.40 0.44 8.60
N VAL A 207 -10.17 0.96 7.64
CA VAL A 207 -11.65 0.87 7.63
C VAL A 207 -12.03 -0.60 7.81
N SER A 208 -12.78 -0.85 8.88
CA SER A 208 -13.07 -2.20 9.36
C SER A 208 -14.54 -2.38 9.70
N ASP A 209 -15.27 -1.28 9.87
CA ASP A 209 -16.68 -1.30 10.19
C ASP A 209 -17.51 -0.73 9.05
N HIS A 210 -18.52 -1.47 8.62
CA HIS A 210 -19.45 -1.02 7.59
C HIS A 210 -20.21 0.26 7.97
N GLU A 211 -20.33 0.57 9.28
CA GLU A 211 -20.92 1.81 9.77
C GLU A 211 -20.12 3.07 9.38
N GLU A 212 -18.84 2.90 9.03
CA GLU A 212 -17.98 3.98 8.52
C GLU A 212 -18.33 4.35 7.06
N LEU A 213 -18.86 3.39 6.30
CA LEU A 213 -19.04 3.52 4.84
C LEU A 213 -20.05 4.60 4.42
N PRO A 214 -21.23 4.77 5.06
CA PRO A 214 -22.16 5.84 4.70
C PRO A 214 -21.54 7.24 4.82
N LEU A 215 -20.73 7.48 5.86
CA LEU A 215 -20.05 8.76 6.08
C LEU A 215 -18.99 9.03 5.01
N LEU A 216 -18.23 8.00 4.63
CA LEU A 216 -17.24 8.08 3.56
C LEU A 216 -17.88 8.31 2.18
N ARG A 217 -19.03 7.66 1.91
CA ARG A 217 -19.81 7.88 0.69
C ARG A 217 -20.34 9.31 0.60
N GLU A 218 -20.87 9.84 1.70
CA GLU A 218 -21.35 11.21 1.78
C GLU A 218 -20.20 12.21 1.55
N ALA A 219 -19.06 12.02 2.23
CA ALA A 219 -17.87 12.85 2.04
C ALA A 219 -17.39 12.88 0.58
N ARG A 220 -17.42 11.73 -0.10
CA ARG A 220 -17.09 11.62 -1.53
C ARG A 220 -18.12 12.33 -2.41
N ALA A 221 -19.41 12.17 -2.13
CA ALA A 221 -20.47 12.85 -2.86
C ALA A 221 -20.38 14.39 -2.72
N ASP A 222 -19.95 14.87 -1.55
CA ASP A 222 -19.65 16.27 -1.27
C ASP A 222 -18.36 16.77 -1.96
N GLY A 223 -17.58 15.89 -2.59
CA GLY A 223 -16.32 16.22 -3.26
C GLY A 223 -15.17 16.53 -2.29
N LEU A 224 -15.27 16.08 -1.04
CA LEU A 224 -14.20 16.26 -0.05
C LEU A 224 -12.94 15.46 -0.45
N ALA A 225 -11.76 15.97 -0.10
CA ALA A 225 -10.48 15.30 -0.34
C ALA A 225 -10.21 14.19 0.70
N VAL A 226 -11.15 13.24 0.78
CA VAL A 226 -11.16 12.13 1.73
C VAL A 226 -10.91 10.84 0.97
N THR A 227 -9.97 10.05 1.45
CA THR A 227 -9.68 8.71 0.95
C THR A 227 -9.74 7.69 2.08
N ALA A 228 -9.92 6.42 1.74
CA ALA A 228 -9.99 5.35 2.72
C ALA A 228 -9.18 4.13 2.28
N SER A 229 -8.63 3.41 3.26
CA SER A 229 -8.03 2.09 3.04
C SER A 229 -8.58 1.04 3.99
N THR A 230 -8.56 -0.22 3.57
CA THR A 230 -8.80 -1.39 4.43
C THR A 230 -7.61 -2.35 4.35
N SER A 231 -7.62 -3.42 5.15
CA SER A 231 -6.54 -4.41 5.19
C SER A 231 -6.97 -5.74 4.57
N PRO A 232 -6.04 -6.54 4.05
CA PRO A 232 -6.33 -7.90 3.58
C PRO A 232 -6.91 -8.80 4.67
N HIS A 233 -6.63 -8.53 5.95
CA HIS A 233 -7.23 -9.26 7.07
C HIS A 233 -8.75 -9.06 7.09
N MET A 234 -9.21 -7.80 6.95
CA MET A 234 -10.63 -7.46 6.93
C MET A 234 -11.35 -8.01 5.71
N LEU A 235 -10.65 -8.18 4.59
CA LEU A 235 -11.20 -8.72 3.35
C LEU A 235 -11.22 -10.25 3.28
N ALA A 236 -10.43 -10.95 4.10
CA ALA A 236 -10.24 -12.40 4.02
C ALA A 236 -10.65 -13.19 5.27
N LEU A 237 -10.68 -12.55 6.43
CA LEU A 237 -11.03 -13.18 7.69
C LEU A 237 -12.45 -12.79 8.11
N VAL A 238 -13.11 -13.68 8.85
CA VAL A 238 -14.43 -13.43 9.45
C VAL A 238 -14.47 -14.02 10.85
N SER A 239 -15.14 -13.35 11.77
CA SER A 239 -15.16 -13.69 13.20
C SER A 239 -15.70 -15.11 13.47
N GLU A 240 -16.60 -15.60 12.63
CA GLU A 240 -17.31 -16.87 12.74
C GLU A 240 -16.39 -18.08 12.53
N VAL A 241 -15.35 -17.92 11.72
CA VAL A 241 -14.43 -19.01 11.32
C VAL A 241 -13.05 -18.80 11.91
N THR A 242 -12.70 -17.57 12.24
CA THR A 242 -11.39 -17.23 12.79
C THR A 242 -11.38 -17.57 14.28
N HIS A 243 -11.15 -18.86 14.59
CA HIS A 243 -11.02 -19.36 15.96
C HIS A 243 -9.87 -18.61 16.65
N GLY A 244 -10.15 -18.04 17.83
CA GLY A 244 -9.32 -17.07 18.56
C GLY A 244 -7.92 -17.55 18.99
N GLY A 245 -7.05 -17.82 18.02
CA GLY A 245 -5.63 -18.02 18.22
C GLY A 245 -4.95 -16.69 18.60
N ALA A 246 -3.80 -16.80 19.29
CA ALA A 246 -3.08 -15.64 19.80
C ALA A 246 -2.74 -14.60 18.72
N ALA A 247 -2.53 -15.01 17.47
CA ALA A 247 -2.24 -14.10 16.36
C ALA A 247 -3.46 -13.22 15.97
N VAL A 248 -4.66 -13.80 15.94
CA VAL A 248 -5.89 -13.09 15.60
C VAL A 248 -6.28 -12.15 16.74
N ALA A 249 -6.07 -12.58 17.99
CA ALA A 249 -6.34 -11.78 19.17
C ALA A 249 -5.46 -10.52 19.29
N ARG A 250 -4.36 -10.43 18.54
CA ARG A 250 -3.49 -9.25 18.47
C ARG A 250 -3.85 -8.27 17.36
N LEU A 251 -4.78 -8.63 16.46
CA LEU A 251 -5.19 -7.73 15.39
C LEU A 251 -6.01 -6.58 15.95
N ASP A 252 -5.60 -5.37 15.60
CA ASP A 252 -6.39 -4.16 15.74
C ASP A 252 -6.48 -3.46 14.37
N PRO A 253 -7.68 -3.14 13.86
CA PRO A 253 -8.99 -3.41 14.44
C PRO A 253 -9.34 -4.92 14.50
N PRO A 254 -10.32 -5.34 15.34
CA PRO A 254 -10.72 -6.73 15.45
C PRO A 254 -11.47 -7.22 14.20
N ILE A 255 -11.30 -8.50 13.86
CA ILE A 255 -12.00 -9.14 12.74
C ILE A 255 -13.52 -9.12 12.98
N ARG A 256 -14.26 -8.64 11.96
CA ARG A 256 -15.73 -8.56 11.97
C ARG A 256 -16.39 -9.78 11.32
N ASP A 257 -17.73 -9.78 11.30
CA ASP A 257 -18.51 -10.86 10.71
C ASP A 257 -18.46 -10.89 9.17
N ALA A 258 -19.01 -11.95 8.58
CA ALA A 258 -19.02 -12.11 7.13
C ALA A 258 -19.83 -11.03 6.41
N ALA A 259 -20.91 -10.52 7.02
CA ALA A 259 -21.76 -9.50 6.41
C ALA A 259 -21.00 -8.17 6.27
N ASN A 260 -20.30 -7.75 7.32
CA ASN A 260 -19.41 -6.61 7.30
C ASN A 260 -18.34 -6.74 6.21
N ARG A 261 -17.68 -7.89 6.11
CA ARG A 261 -16.66 -8.14 5.07
C ARG A 261 -17.20 -7.95 3.66
N GLU A 262 -18.39 -8.47 3.35
CA GLU A 262 -18.96 -8.29 2.01
C GLU A 262 -19.28 -6.81 1.71
N LEU A 263 -19.70 -6.03 2.71
CA LEU A 263 -19.88 -4.57 2.55
C LEU A 263 -18.55 -3.84 2.28
N LEU A 264 -17.43 -4.29 2.87
CA LEU A 264 -16.11 -3.75 2.54
C LEU A 264 -15.69 -4.09 1.10
N TRP A 265 -16.02 -5.28 0.60
CA TRP A 265 -15.80 -5.64 -0.81
C TRP A 265 -16.66 -4.80 -1.77
N GLU A 266 -17.91 -4.52 -1.41
CA GLU A 266 -18.77 -3.60 -2.16
C GLU A 266 -18.19 -2.18 -2.16
N ALA A 267 -17.65 -1.73 -1.03
CA ALA A 267 -16.99 -0.43 -0.91
C ALA A 267 -15.71 -0.31 -1.76
N LEU A 268 -14.98 -1.40 -1.99
CA LEU A 268 -13.87 -1.42 -2.96
C LEU A 268 -14.37 -1.31 -4.41
N ARG A 269 -15.48 -1.99 -4.72
CA ARG A 269 -16.10 -1.99 -6.05
C ARG A 269 -16.69 -0.63 -6.42
N ASP A 270 -17.42 0.00 -5.52
CA ASP A 270 -18.05 1.31 -5.74
C ASP A 270 -17.06 2.48 -5.56
N GLY A 271 -15.85 2.19 -5.06
CA GLY A 271 -14.78 3.15 -4.88
C GLY A 271 -14.87 3.95 -3.58
N THR A 272 -15.77 3.63 -2.65
CA THR A 272 -15.80 4.21 -1.30
C THR A 272 -14.49 3.97 -0.56
N ILE A 273 -13.88 2.79 -0.74
CA ILE A 273 -12.52 2.48 -0.29
C ILE A 273 -11.58 2.57 -1.49
N ASP A 274 -10.51 3.35 -1.35
CA ASP A 274 -9.56 3.63 -2.42
C ASP A 274 -8.46 2.57 -2.52
N ALA A 275 -7.98 2.10 -1.35
CA ALA A 275 -6.75 1.31 -1.29
C ALA A 275 -6.86 0.10 -0.36
N VAL A 276 -6.04 -0.91 -0.65
CA VAL A 276 -5.76 -2.02 0.26
C VAL A 276 -4.28 -2.01 0.61
N ALA A 277 -3.96 -2.00 1.90
CA ALA A 277 -2.61 -1.84 2.41
C ALA A 277 -2.23 -3.00 3.34
N SER A 278 -1.11 -3.68 3.06
CA SER A 278 -0.49 -4.70 3.90
C SER A 278 0.74 -5.32 3.22
N ALA A 279 1.73 -5.66 4.04
CA ALA A 279 3.01 -6.24 3.66
C ALA A 279 2.90 -7.58 2.92
N ARG A 280 4.05 -8.13 2.50
CA ARG A 280 4.31 -9.38 1.72
C ARG A 280 3.12 -10.22 1.23
N LEU A 281 2.32 -10.80 2.13
CA LEU A 281 1.22 -11.70 1.76
C LEU A 281 -0.01 -10.95 1.23
N GLY A 282 -0.05 -9.63 1.34
CA GLY A 282 -1.21 -8.80 1.02
C GLY A 282 -1.77 -9.09 -0.37
N LEU A 283 -0.92 -9.12 -1.40
CA LEU A 283 -1.36 -9.42 -2.77
C LEU A 283 -2.03 -10.80 -2.86
N SER A 284 -1.36 -11.84 -2.39
CA SER A 284 -1.87 -13.21 -2.49
C SER A 284 -3.16 -13.41 -1.69
N VAL A 285 -3.28 -12.77 -0.53
CA VAL A 285 -4.50 -12.80 0.29
C VAL A 285 -5.65 -12.11 -0.42
N VAL A 286 -5.44 -10.86 -0.86
CA VAL A 286 -6.46 -10.08 -1.57
C VAL A 286 -6.89 -10.81 -2.83
N TRP A 287 -5.93 -11.27 -3.63
CA TRP A 287 -6.23 -11.98 -4.89
C TRP A 287 -7.02 -13.27 -4.68
N THR A 288 -6.65 -14.07 -3.66
CA THR A 288 -7.36 -15.31 -3.32
C THR A 288 -8.86 -15.08 -3.08
N GLU A 289 -9.21 -13.97 -2.46
CA GLU A 289 -10.58 -13.61 -2.13
C GLU A 289 -11.28 -12.80 -3.23
N ALA A 290 -10.56 -11.91 -3.92
CA ALA A 290 -11.04 -11.09 -5.02
C ALA A 290 -11.53 -11.95 -6.19
N ARG A 291 -10.74 -12.95 -6.60
CA ARG A 291 -11.06 -13.82 -7.74
C ARG A 291 -12.34 -14.64 -7.54
N ARG A 292 -12.70 -14.93 -6.28
CA ARG A 292 -13.95 -15.63 -5.93
C ARG A 292 -15.17 -14.72 -6.00
N ARG A 293 -14.96 -13.40 -6.01
CA ARG A 293 -15.98 -12.35 -6.02
C ARG A 293 -16.14 -11.69 -7.39
N GLY A 294 -15.51 -12.25 -8.43
CA GLY A 294 -15.63 -11.79 -9.81
C GLY A 294 -14.75 -10.59 -10.16
N PHE A 295 -13.75 -10.28 -9.34
CA PHE A 295 -12.72 -9.29 -9.64
C PHE A 295 -11.53 -9.95 -10.35
N ASP A 296 -10.77 -9.16 -11.10
CA ASP A 296 -9.52 -9.59 -11.73
C ASP A 296 -8.28 -8.90 -11.13
N LEU A 297 -7.09 -9.17 -11.68
CA LEU A 297 -5.86 -8.53 -11.20
C LEU A 297 -5.72 -7.05 -11.60
N ALA A 298 -6.50 -6.55 -12.56
CA ALA A 298 -6.55 -5.12 -12.84
C ALA A 298 -7.27 -4.38 -11.71
N ASP A 299 -8.35 -4.94 -11.15
CA ASP A 299 -9.00 -4.41 -9.95
C ASP A 299 -8.00 -4.34 -8.76
N VAL A 300 -7.27 -5.45 -8.54
CA VAL A 300 -6.27 -5.53 -7.46
C VAL A 300 -5.12 -4.55 -7.67
N ALA A 301 -4.62 -4.38 -8.91
CA ALA A 301 -3.63 -3.36 -9.24
C ALA A 301 -4.16 -1.95 -8.96
N GLY A 302 -5.44 -1.69 -9.25
CA GLY A 302 -6.09 -0.43 -8.92
C GLY A 302 -6.02 -0.14 -7.42
N TRP A 303 -6.39 -1.10 -6.57
CA TRP A 303 -6.43 -0.93 -5.11
C TRP A 303 -5.08 -1.02 -4.40
N MET A 304 -4.07 -1.65 -4.99
CA MET A 304 -2.78 -1.91 -4.33
C MET A 304 -1.60 -1.20 -5.01
N ALA A 305 -1.81 -0.53 -6.15
CA ALA A 305 -0.79 0.25 -6.84
C ALA A 305 -1.30 1.64 -7.21
N THR A 306 -2.24 1.75 -8.17
CA THR A 306 -2.59 3.04 -8.79
C THR A 306 -3.26 4.01 -7.81
N ARG A 307 -4.37 3.59 -7.18
CA ARG A 307 -5.09 4.44 -6.22
C ARG A 307 -4.23 4.71 -5.00
N THR A 308 -3.47 3.71 -4.56
CA THR A 308 -2.59 3.81 -3.40
C THR A 308 -1.43 4.78 -3.60
N ALA A 309 -0.79 4.75 -4.77
CA ALA A 309 0.20 5.77 -5.16
C ALA A 309 -0.42 7.17 -5.13
N GLY A 310 -1.67 7.30 -5.60
CA GLY A 310 -2.46 8.52 -5.53
C GLY A 310 -2.70 9.04 -4.11
N VAL A 311 -3.05 8.16 -3.16
CA VAL A 311 -3.26 8.50 -1.73
C VAL A 311 -2.04 9.20 -1.16
N VAL A 312 -0.84 8.65 -1.37
CA VAL A 312 0.41 9.19 -0.81
C VAL A 312 1.12 10.19 -1.76
N GLY A 313 0.52 10.49 -2.90
CA GLY A 313 1.02 11.49 -3.84
C GLY A 313 2.22 11.07 -4.70
N LEU A 314 2.47 9.76 -4.84
CA LEU A 314 3.47 9.23 -5.77
C LEU A 314 2.89 9.25 -7.19
N ARG A 315 3.47 10.07 -8.08
CA ARG A 315 2.98 10.29 -9.45
C ARG A 315 3.85 9.66 -10.54
N ASP A 316 4.98 9.10 -10.13
CA ASP A 316 6.01 8.54 -11.01
C ASP A 316 5.91 7.00 -11.13
N ARG A 317 4.92 6.38 -10.48
CA ARG A 317 4.71 4.93 -10.40
C ARG A 317 3.24 4.59 -10.13
N GLY A 318 2.94 3.29 -10.02
CA GLY A 318 1.59 2.79 -9.74
C GLY A 318 0.79 2.43 -11.00
N GLU A 319 1.35 2.65 -12.18
CA GLU A 319 0.78 2.29 -13.49
C GLU A 319 1.90 1.82 -14.42
N ILE A 320 1.56 0.99 -15.41
CA ILE A 320 2.46 0.70 -16.52
C ILE A 320 2.17 1.68 -17.66
N ARG A 321 2.83 2.84 -17.62
CA ARG A 321 2.61 3.93 -18.56
C ARG A 321 3.91 4.61 -18.97
N VAL A 322 3.98 5.03 -20.23
CA VAL A 322 5.16 5.73 -20.77
C VAL A 322 5.50 6.96 -19.92
N GLY A 323 6.79 7.10 -19.60
CA GLY A 323 7.34 8.18 -18.77
C GLY A 323 7.31 7.90 -17.27
N LEU A 324 6.68 6.83 -16.81
CA LEU A 324 6.73 6.39 -15.41
C LEU A 324 7.92 5.47 -15.16
N ARG A 325 8.35 5.37 -13.89
CA ARG A 325 9.37 4.41 -13.47
C ARG A 325 8.92 2.99 -13.80
N ALA A 326 9.86 2.16 -14.21
CA ALA A 326 9.66 0.73 -14.41
C ALA A 326 9.68 -0.01 -13.06
N ASP A 327 8.71 0.32 -12.21
CA ASP A 327 8.39 -0.38 -10.98
C ASP A 327 7.28 -1.39 -11.31
N LEU A 328 7.61 -2.68 -11.37
CA LEU A 328 6.76 -3.73 -11.94
C LEU A 328 6.78 -4.99 -11.06
N ALA A 329 5.73 -5.82 -11.16
CA ALA A 329 5.69 -7.15 -10.56
C ALA A 329 5.19 -8.18 -11.58
N ALA A 330 5.75 -9.40 -11.53
CA ALA A 330 5.24 -10.53 -12.31
C ALA A 330 4.58 -11.54 -11.39
N VAL A 331 3.32 -11.83 -11.65
CA VAL A 331 2.46 -12.60 -10.75
C VAL A 331 1.90 -13.80 -11.49
N ALA A 332 2.24 -15.00 -11.03
CA ALA A 332 1.57 -16.24 -11.45
C ALA A 332 0.25 -16.36 -10.67
N ASP A 333 -0.85 -15.97 -11.30
CA ASP A 333 -2.12 -15.72 -10.61
C ASP A 333 -2.91 -16.98 -10.27
N ASP A 334 -2.69 -18.06 -11.03
CA ASP A 334 -3.26 -19.38 -10.75
C ASP A 334 -2.40 -20.26 -9.83
N ASP A 335 -1.10 -19.97 -9.74
CA ASP A 335 -0.21 -20.65 -8.81
C ASP A 335 -0.64 -20.40 -7.36
N ALA A 336 -0.54 -21.44 -6.54
CA ALA A 336 -0.93 -21.38 -5.14
C ALA A 336 0.12 -22.00 -4.23
N PHE A 337 0.15 -21.52 -2.99
CA PHE A 337 1.02 -22.02 -1.93
C PHE A 337 0.27 -22.06 -0.60
N VAL A 338 0.76 -22.87 0.34
CA VAL A 338 0.23 -22.91 1.71
C VAL A 338 1.15 -22.10 2.61
N VAL A 339 0.57 -21.20 3.42
CA VAL A 339 1.33 -20.45 4.42
C VAL A 339 1.75 -21.41 5.54
N LEU A 340 3.04 -21.67 5.67
CA LEU A 340 3.55 -22.61 6.67
C LEU A 340 3.76 -21.92 8.04
N PRO A 341 3.32 -22.52 9.16
CA PRO A 341 3.60 -22.01 10.50
C PRO A 341 5.11 -21.88 10.76
N GLY A 342 5.54 -20.88 11.55
CA GLY A 342 6.93 -20.73 11.98
C GLY A 342 7.94 -20.37 10.90
N THR A 343 7.49 -20.00 9.69
CA THR A 343 8.39 -19.46 8.65
C THR A 343 8.91 -18.09 9.07
N ARG A 344 10.19 -18.03 9.46
CA ARG A 344 10.91 -16.83 9.92
C ARG A 344 10.87 -15.65 8.94
N GLU A 345 10.55 -15.88 7.68
CA GLU A 345 10.46 -14.83 6.66
C GLU A 345 9.26 -13.88 6.84
N LEU A 346 8.43 -14.09 7.88
CA LEU A 346 7.27 -13.26 8.24
C LEU A 346 7.46 -12.46 9.55
N GLY A 347 8.66 -12.40 10.12
CA GLY A 347 8.99 -11.56 11.28
C GLY A 347 8.41 -12.02 12.63
N SER A 348 7.26 -12.68 12.67
CA SER A 348 6.70 -13.30 13.88
C SER A 348 6.21 -14.73 13.63
N ALA A 349 6.24 -15.56 14.67
CA ALA A 349 6.10 -17.02 14.56
C ALA A 349 4.70 -17.51 14.14
N ASP A 350 3.67 -16.67 14.15
CA ASP A 350 2.28 -17.06 13.87
C ASP A 350 1.57 -16.05 12.95
N SER A 351 1.66 -16.25 11.64
CA SER A 351 0.81 -15.53 10.68
C SER A 351 -0.66 -15.90 10.89
N VAL A 352 -1.56 -14.91 10.88
CA VAL A 352 -3.02 -15.16 10.90
C VAL A 352 -3.53 -15.92 9.67
N TYR A 353 -2.68 -16.09 8.66
CA TYR A 353 -2.94 -16.89 7.47
C TYR A 353 -2.32 -18.28 7.52
N ALA A 354 -1.67 -18.68 8.62
CA ALA A 354 -1.06 -19.99 8.75
C ALA A 354 -2.03 -21.12 8.34
N GLN A 355 -1.51 -22.08 7.60
CA GLN A 355 -2.21 -23.24 7.03
C GLN A 355 -3.27 -22.90 5.95
N ARG A 356 -3.42 -21.64 5.55
CA ARG A 356 -4.29 -21.28 4.42
C ARG A 356 -3.56 -21.45 3.10
N ALA A 357 -4.28 -21.95 2.10
CA ALA A 357 -3.84 -21.92 0.70
C ALA A 357 -4.17 -20.55 0.10
N LEU A 358 -3.14 -19.87 -0.43
CA LEU A 358 -3.25 -18.59 -1.10
C LEU A 358 -2.85 -18.76 -2.56
N ALA A 359 -3.60 -18.13 -3.47
CA ALA A 359 -3.30 -18.00 -4.89
C ALA A 359 -2.55 -16.69 -5.16
N GLY A 360 -1.85 -16.62 -6.29
CA GLY A 360 -1.08 -15.44 -6.70
C GLY A 360 0.33 -15.48 -6.13
N VAL A 361 1.23 -16.13 -6.86
CA VAL A 361 2.65 -16.21 -6.52
C VAL A 361 3.42 -15.15 -7.28
N VAL A 362 4.05 -14.24 -6.55
CA VAL A 362 4.98 -13.26 -7.13
C VAL A 362 6.24 -14.00 -7.59
N ARG A 363 6.51 -13.96 -8.89
CA ARG A 363 7.71 -14.56 -9.50
C ARG A 363 8.92 -13.66 -9.34
N TRP A 364 8.72 -12.37 -9.55
CA TRP A 364 9.74 -11.35 -9.37
C TRP A 364 9.12 -9.97 -9.20
N THR A 365 9.91 -9.08 -8.61
CA THR A 365 9.60 -7.66 -8.41
C THR A 365 10.72 -6.85 -9.01
N MET A 366 10.38 -5.77 -9.69
CA MET A 366 11.29 -4.88 -10.40
C MET A 366 11.12 -3.47 -9.87
N ARG A 367 12.24 -2.80 -9.65
CA ARG A 367 12.29 -1.40 -9.26
C ARG A 367 13.19 -0.65 -10.23
N GLY A 368 12.67 0.42 -10.84
CA GLY A 368 13.42 1.25 -11.79
C GLY A 368 14.11 0.44 -12.87
N GLY A 369 13.44 -0.57 -13.44
CA GLY A 369 13.98 -1.43 -14.51
C GLY A 369 14.91 -2.55 -14.04
N THR A 370 15.23 -2.63 -12.75
CA THR A 370 16.10 -3.68 -12.18
C THR A 370 15.27 -4.69 -11.39
N VAL A 371 15.36 -5.97 -11.75
CA VAL A 371 14.74 -7.05 -10.96
C VAL A 371 15.46 -7.16 -9.61
N ILE A 372 14.69 -7.14 -8.53
CA ILE A 372 15.22 -7.27 -7.17
C ILE A 372 15.68 -8.71 -6.95
N ASP A 373 16.97 -8.91 -6.67
CA ASP A 373 17.50 -10.15 -6.12
C ASP A 373 17.45 -10.09 -4.58
N PRO A 374 16.67 -10.95 -3.90
CA PRO A 374 16.60 -10.98 -2.44
C PRO A 374 17.93 -11.24 -1.73
N ARG A 375 18.96 -11.70 -2.47
CA ARG A 375 20.31 -11.99 -1.95
C ARG A 375 21.32 -10.89 -2.25
N ALA A 376 20.95 -9.90 -3.06
CA ALA A 376 21.81 -8.77 -3.39
C ALA A 376 21.78 -7.70 -2.28
N LEU A 377 22.63 -6.69 -2.43
CA LEU A 377 22.62 -5.50 -1.57
C LEU A 377 21.28 -4.77 -1.68
N ALA A 378 20.87 -4.14 -0.59
CA ALA A 378 19.72 -3.23 -0.55
C ALA A 378 19.95 -2.03 -1.49
N LEU A 379 19.02 -1.81 -2.42
CA LEU A 379 19.09 -0.75 -3.45
C LEU A 379 17.91 0.23 -3.36
N GLY A 380 17.06 0.10 -2.36
CA GLY A 380 15.93 1.00 -2.11
C GLY A 380 16.38 2.43 -1.89
N THR A 381 15.48 3.37 -2.13
CA THR A 381 15.73 4.79 -1.89
C THR A 381 14.80 5.32 -0.83
N VAL A 382 15.36 6.12 0.07
CA VAL A 382 14.58 6.88 1.04
C VAL A 382 13.84 8.00 0.30
N LEU A 383 12.52 7.88 0.28
CA LEU A 383 11.64 8.85 -0.35
C LEU A 383 11.44 10.06 0.55
N THR A 384 11.29 11.21 -0.08
CA THR A 384 10.86 12.44 0.58
C THR A 384 9.62 12.94 -0.13
N ARG A 385 8.64 13.40 0.64
CA ARG A 385 7.44 14.03 0.08
C ARG A 385 7.88 15.17 -0.82
N GLN A 386 7.50 15.09 -2.09
CA GLN A 386 7.74 16.18 -3.04
C GLN A 386 6.84 17.34 -2.62
N THR A 387 7.43 18.42 -2.10
CA THR A 387 6.74 19.71 -2.00
C THR A 387 6.59 20.26 -3.41
N LYS A 388 5.39 20.77 -3.70
CA LYS A 388 4.93 21.21 -5.01
C LYS A 388 5.95 22.02 -5.81
#